data_AF-A0A2E5VX90-F1
#
_entry.id   AF-A0A2E5VX90-F1
#
_cell.length_a   1.000
_cell.length_b   1.000
_cell.length_c   1.000
_cell.angle_alpha   90.00
_cell.angle_beta   90.00
_cell.angle_gamma   90.00
#
_symmetry.space_group_name_H-M   'P 1'
#
loop_
_entity.id
_entity.type
_entity.pdbx_description
1 polymer ?
#
loop_
_entity_poly.entity_id
_entity_poly.type
_entity_poly.pdbx_seq_one_letter_code
_entity_poly.pdbx_strand_id
1 'polypeptide(L)'
;MVLRSGGVAVRVLFAHGFEGSPEGSKPTYMRDALGWDVTAPIMSELGWSIASQTEVLVSHLDEGKFDLVVGSSMGGLAAANASYLRPRAETRLLLIAPAFGLAENWEGMEETGRSAWKATGERRYTGFELDIVLPWEFMESAEKMSWPIPSHPTAIMHGKFDEVVPISFSRKVAKNCENVILHEIDDSHRMKNSMRFIQEIVSNLMHGTEISSFEIGEIEDGGPSEVKEKLEELQLASSEVDDAEEKDDVSSSDNTGEQSDSIRDAEKKSDEAEKDIEEIQAEMKRLEAEMAQKKEVLETTKEEIKTEKEAQEKEQEKVEKEQKSAEVEEALKKAKEEVIEAKAEAEVARKRAEVEESEAEEARLLAEIEEVEAEEARAEADAAEKRVEEAVMKAEHAGKDIDHLSEELEKDKREEMILHRVADRQDQIDWAQIGIAEDNERDDLTKVKGIDEFTEKKLNALGILTYMQISNFDSKTTEIVNDSLEFVPGRVEELSWPQQATTIIRLEGVDSGSERPVLISEESEMEGSKVTKINWAQIGEAGDRKSDNLTKIKGVDVKIEKKLRVLGIRTFDQISKMDKDTEEAVNEALGLMPGRVSKMLWAQQALSLSDS
;
A
#
# COMPACT_ATOMS: atom_id res chain seq x y z
N MET A 1 14.80 -28.12 -21.48
CA MET A 1 14.27 -28.61 -22.78
C MET A 1 13.17 -27.66 -23.20
N VAL A 2 13.31 -26.94 -24.33
CA VAL A 2 12.39 -25.83 -24.66
C VAL A 2 11.06 -26.36 -25.19
N LEU A 3 9.95 -25.99 -24.54
CA LEU A 3 8.59 -26.30 -24.99
C LEU A 3 8.23 -25.48 -26.24
N ARG A 4 8.64 -25.96 -27.42
CA ARG A 4 8.12 -25.48 -28.71
C ARG A 4 6.77 -26.13 -29.02
N SER A 5 5.75 -25.78 -28.25
CA SER A 5 4.36 -26.11 -28.56
C SER A 5 3.88 -25.31 -29.78
N GLY A 6 3.76 -25.97 -30.94
CA GLY A 6 2.84 -25.53 -32.00
C GLY A 6 3.15 -24.25 -32.79
N GLY A 7 4.35 -23.67 -32.69
CA GLY A 7 4.82 -22.66 -33.66
C GLY A 7 4.17 -21.27 -33.63
N VAL A 8 3.36 -20.96 -32.62
CA VAL A 8 2.78 -19.63 -32.36
C VAL A 8 3.26 -19.14 -31.00
N ALA A 9 3.72 -17.90 -30.90
CA ALA A 9 4.09 -17.29 -29.62
C ALA A 9 2.82 -16.93 -28.83
N VAL A 10 2.84 -17.11 -27.50
CA VAL A 10 1.73 -16.69 -26.63
C VAL A 10 1.65 -15.17 -26.66
N ARG A 11 0.49 -14.62 -27.01
CA ARG A 11 0.24 -13.16 -27.00
C ARG A 11 -0.23 -12.74 -25.63
N VAL A 12 0.52 -11.83 -25.02
CA VAL A 12 0.38 -11.43 -23.62
C VAL A 12 0.07 -9.95 -23.53
N LEU A 13 -1.02 -9.60 -22.85
CA LEU A 13 -1.24 -8.25 -22.33
C LEU A 13 -0.72 -8.20 -20.89
N PHE A 14 0.33 -7.42 -20.63
CA PHE A 14 0.96 -7.34 -19.31
C PHE A 14 0.63 -6.02 -18.59
N ALA A 15 -0.11 -6.11 -17.50
CA ALA A 15 -0.43 -5.02 -16.59
C ALA A 15 0.61 -4.90 -15.46
N HIS A 16 1.36 -3.79 -15.44
CA HIS A 16 2.38 -3.54 -14.42
C HIS A 16 1.79 -3.05 -13.09
N GLY A 17 2.57 -3.14 -12.01
CA GLY A 17 2.19 -2.63 -10.69
C GLY A 17 2.19 -1.10 -10.62
N PHE A 18 1.82 -0.55 -9.46
CA PHE A 18 1.68 0.89 -9.25
C PHE A 18 2.98 1.67 -9.55
N GLU A 19 4.10 1.28 -8.92
CA GLU A 19 5.46 1.71 -9.31
C GLU A 19 6.09 0.74 -10.32
N GLY A 20 5.37 0.45 -11.40
CA GLY A 20 5.81 -0.43 -12.50
C GLY A 20 6.00 0.32 -13.81
N SER A 21 6.60 -0.36 -14.79
CA SER A 21 6.71 0.12 -16.17
C SER A 21 6.59 -1.03 -17.19
N PRO A 22 6.28 -0.72 -18.48
CA PRO A 22 6.30 -1.69 -19.58
C PRO A 22 7.62 -2.47 -19.77
N GLU A 23 8.74 -1.85 -19.42
CA GLU A 23 10.10 -2.39 -19.53
C GLU A 23 10.54 -3.18 -18.28
N GLY A 24 9.70 -3.25 -17.26
CA GLY A 24 10.02 -3.88 -15.97
C GLY A 24 10.47 -5.34 -16.08
N SER A 25 11.07 -5.87 -15.01
CA SER A 25 11.71 -7.20 -15.04
C SER A 25 10.76 -8.35 -15.41
N LYS A 26 9.46 -8.23 -15.08
CA LYS A 26 8.44 -9.25 -15.37
C LYS A 26 8.07 -9.32 -16.87
N PRO A 27 7.61 -8.25 -17.54
CA PRO A 27 7.32 -8.29 -18.98
C PRO A 27 8.57 -8.57 -19.81
N THR A 28 9.73 -8.03 -19.39
CA THR A 28 11.01 -8.29 -20.07
C THR A 28 11.46 -9.75 -19.91
N TYR A 29 11.25 -10.40 -18.75
CA TYR A 29 11.47 -11.85 -18.61
C TYR A 29 10.56 -12.68 -19.54
N MET A 30 9.27 -12.32 -19.64
CA MET A 30 8.33 -13.01 -20.53
C MET A 30 8.69 -12.88 -22.01
N ARG A 31 9.14 -11.69 -22.43
CA ARG A 31 9.59 -11.42 -23.79
C ARG A 31 10.90 -12.15 -24.11
N ASP A 32 11.92 -11.95 -23.30
CA ASP A 32 13.31 -12.27 -23.64
C ASP A 32 13.69 -13.71 -23.25
N ALA A 33 13.15 -14.23 -22.13
CA ALA A 33 13.48 -15.57 -21.64
C ALA A 33 12.43 -16.62 -22.01
N LEU A 34 11.14 -16.25 -22.10
CA LEU A 34 10.06 -17.18 -22.51
C LEU A 34 9.69 -17.09 -23.99
N GLY A 35 10.12 -16.03 -24.69
CA GLY A 35 9.84 -15.83 -26.12
C GLY A 35 8.37 -15.51 -26.41
N TRP A 36 7.67 -14.85 -25.49
CA TRP A 36 6.27 -14.46 -25.63
C TRP A 36 6.11 -13.10 -26.33
N ASP A 37 4.98 -12.90 -27.00
CA ASP A 37 4.63 -11.65 -27.65
C ASP A 37 3.96 -10.72 -26.63
N VAL A 38 4.77 -9.91 -25.93
CA VAL A 38 4.37 -9.13 -24.76
C VAL A 38 4.06 -7.68 -25.11
N THR A 39 2.77 -7.35 -25.19
CA THR A 39 2.25 -5.98 -25.15
C THR A 39 2.12 -5.55 -23.69
N ALA A 40 2.75 -4.44 -23.30
CA ALA A 40 2.66 -3.88 -21.96
C ALA A 40 2.34 -2.38 -22.06
N PRO A 41 1.11 -1.92 -21.72
CA PRO A 41 0.77 -0.50 -21.74
C PRO A 41 1.26 0.23 -20.49
N ILE A 42 1.27 1.57 -20.56
CA ILE A 42 1.50 2.42 -19.39
C ILE A 42 0.18 2.47 -18.61
N MET A 43 0.10 1.72 -17.50
CA MET A 43 -1.15 1.54 -16.76
C MET A 43 -1.78 2.86 -16.30
N SER A 44 -0.98 3.87 -15.99
CA SER A 44 -1.42 5.19 -15.52
C SER A 44 -1.78 6.20 -16.61
N GLU A 45 -1.84 5.79 -17.89
CA GLU A 45 -2.17 6.67 -19.03
C GLU A 45 -3.52 7.39 -18.86
N LEU A 46 -4.54 6.68 -18.37
CA LEU A 46 -5.87 7.24 -18.09
C LEU A 46 -6.02 7.75 -16.64
N GLY A 47 -4.95 7.80 -15.86
CA GLY A 47 -4.94 8.15 -14.44
C GLY A 47 -4.54 7.00 -13.51
N TRP A 48 -4.31 7.33 -12.24
CA TRP A 48 -3.74 6.40 -11.26
C TRP A 48 -4.74 5.46 -10.59
N SER A 49 -6.05 5.73 -10.68
CA SER A 49 -7.08 4.98 -9.99
C SER A 49 -7.22 3.55 -10.54
N ILE A 50 -7.81 2.64 -9.76
CA ILE A 50 -8.02 1.27 -10.24
C ILE A 50 -9.06 1.23 -11.38
N ALA A 51 -9.98 2.19 -11.43
CA ALA A 51 -10.90 2.34 -12.56
C ALA A 51 -10.14 2.73 -13.83
N SER A 52 -9.29 3.77 -13.80
CA SER A 52 -8.45 4.19 -14.93
C SER A 52 -7.53 3.07 -15.42
N GLN A 53 -6.83 2.38 -14.50
CA GLN A 53 -5.95 1.26 -14.84
C GLN A 53 -6.71 0.06 -15.43
N THR A 54 -7.95 -0.17 -15.00
CA THR A 54 -8.82 -1.20 -15.59
C THR A 54 -9.23 -0.82 -17.01
N GLU A 55 -9.60 0.45 -17.25
CA GLU A 55 -10.06 0.92 -18.57
C GLU A 55 -8.97 0.86 -19.66
N VAL A 56 -7.70 1.05 -19.29
CA VAL A 56 -6.54 0.80 -20.18
C VAL A 56 -6.53 -0.66 -20.68
N LEU A 57 -6.69 -1.63 -19.78
CA LEU A 57 -6.69 -3.06 -20.15
C LEU A 57 -7.94 -3.46 -20.91
N VAL A 58 -9.10 -2.90 -20.55
CA VAL A 58 -10.36 -3.09 -21.27
C VAL A 58 -10.25 -2.57 -22.71
N SER A 59 -9.63 -1.41 -22.92
CA SER A 59 -9.42 -0.83 -24.25
C SER A 59 -8.57 -1.77 -25.12
N HIS A 60 -7.43 -2.24 -24.60
CA HIS A 60 -6.59 -3.21 -25.33
C HIS A 60 -7.27 -4.58 -25.55
N LEU A 61 -8.12 -5.04 -24.62
CA LEU A 61 -8.88 -6.28 -24.79
C LEU A 61 -9.98 -6.18 -25.86
N ASP A 62 -10.54 -4.99 -26.10
CA ASP A 62 -11.54 -4.76 -27.16
C ASP A 62 -10.89 -4.52 -28.54
N GLU A 63 -9.68 -3.93 -28.58
CA GLU A 63 -8.90 -3.73 -29.81
C GLU A 63 -8.14 -4.98 -30.27
N GLY A 64 -7.64 -5.78 -29.32
CA GLY A 64 -6.68 -6.85 -29.55
C GLY A 64 -7.24 -8.27 -29.45
N LYS A 65 -6.34 -9.26 -29.55
CA LYS A 65 -6.60 -10.65 -29.14
C LYS A 65 -5.38 -11.18 -28.40
N PHE A 66 -5.53 -11.37 -27.09
CA PHE A 66 -4.49 -11.86 -26.19
C PHE A 66 -4.86 -13.23 -25.64
N ASP A 67 -3.96 -14.20 -25.79
CA ASP A 67 -4.15 -15.56 -25.28
C ASP A 67 -4.09 -15.57 -23.73
N LEU A 68 -3.30 -14.65 -23.16
CA LEU A 68 -3.10 -14.45 -21.74
C LEU A 68 -3.14 -12.95 -21.38
N VAL A 69 -3.85 -12.60 -20.31
CA VAL A 69 -3.65 -11.36 -19.57
C VAL A 69 -2.80 -11.68 -18.35
N VAL A 70 -1.69 -10.98 -18.17
CA VAL A 70 -0.88 -11.02 -16.97
C VAL A 70 -1.05 -9.72 -16.21
N GLY A 71 -1.20 -9.76 -14.89
CA GLY A 71 -1.15 -8.55 -14.07
C GLY A 71 -0.37 -8.75 -12.78
N SER A 72 0.44 -7.76 -12.38
CA SER A 72 1.20 -7.82 -11.13
C SER A 72 0.87 -6.67 -10.18
N SER A 73 0.76 -6.93 -8.88
CA SER A 73 0.38 -5.93 -7.87
C SER A 73 -0.94 -5.23 -8.26
N MET A 74 -1.00 -3.90 -8.32
CA MET A 74 -2.18 -3.15 -8.78
C MET A 74 -2.63 -3.49 -10.21
N GLY A 75 -1.70 -3.79 -11.13
CA GLY A 75 -2.03 -4.32 -12.46
C GLY A 75 -2.69 -5.70 -12.41
N GLY A 76 -2.43 -6.49 -11.36
CA GLY A 76 -3.14 -7.74 -11.08
C GLY A 76 -4.60 -7.50 -10.69
N LEU A 77 -4.86 -6.49 -9.86
CA LEU A 77 -6.22 -6.06 -9.54
C LEU A 77 -6.94 -5.53 -10.80
N ALA A 78 -6.24 -4.76 -11.64
CA ALA A 78 -6.78 -4.21 -12.88
C ALA A 78 -7.14 -5.32 -13.88
N ALA A 79 -6.26 -6.31 -14.05
CA ALA A 79 -6.52 -7.48 -14.91
C ALA A 79 -7.74 -8.28 -14.43
N ALA A 80 -7.89 -8.49 -13.11
CA ALA A 80 -9.04 -9.17 -12.52
C ALA A 80 -10.36 -8.39 -12.73
N ASN A 81 -10.35 -7.06 -12.59
CA ASN A 81 -11.50 -6.21 -12.91
C ASN A 81 -11.82 -6.19 -14.42
N ALA A 82 -10.82 -6.08 -15.29
CA ALA A 82 -10.99 -6.14 -16.75
C ALA A 82 -11.57 -7.50 -17.20
N SER A 83 -11.16 -8.59 -16.55
CA SER A 83 -11.75 -9.92 -16.75
C SER A 83 -13.23 -9.97 -16.40
N TYR A 84 -13.65 -9.30 -15.32
CA TYR A 84 -15.06 -9.21 -14.91
C TYR A 84 -15.88 -8.33 -15.87
N LEU A 85 -15.28 -7.26 -16.40
CA LEU A 85 -15.92 -6.34 -17.36
C LEU A 85 -15.95 -6.85 -18.81
N ARG A 86 -15.17 -7.89 -19.14
CA ARG A 86 -15.13 -8.51 -20.48
C ARG A 86 -15.23 -10.05 -20.43
N PRO A 87 -16.30 -10.63 -19.87
CA PRO A 87 -16.46 -12.09 -19.64
C PRO A 87 -16.69 -12.92 -20.93
N ARG A 88 -16.40 -12.35 -22.10
CA ARG A 88 -16.48 -12.99 -23.42
C ARG A 88 -15.13 -12.93 -24.17
N ALA A 89 -14.07 -12.46 -23.53
CA ALA A 89 -12.74 -12.47 -24.12
C ALA A 89 -12.21 -13.90 -24.18
N GLU A 90 -11.60 -14.29 -25.31
CA GLU A 90 -11.02 -15.63 -25.51
C GLU A 90 -9.62 -15.70 -24.85
N THR A 91 -9.55 -15.46 -23.53
CA THR A 91 -8.30 -15.26 -22.79
C THR A 91 -8.25 -16.02 -21.45
N ARG A 92 -7.11 -15.96 -20.78
CA ARG A 92 -6.81 -16.54 -19.45
C ARG A 92 -6.06 -15.51 -18.60
N LEU A 93 -6.05 -15.66 -17.27
CA LEU A 93 -5.38 -14.72 -16.37
C LEU A 93 -4.21 -15.35 -15.60
N LEU A 94 -3.07 -14.65 -15.56
CA LEU A 94 -2.02 -14.87 -14.58
C LEU A 94 -1.88 -13.64 -13.68
N LEU A 95 -2.15 -13.80 -12.39
CA LEU A 95 -2.08 -12.72 -11.40
C LEU A 95 -0.87 -12.92 -10.48
N ILE A 96 0.06 -11.96 -10.44
CA ILE A 96 1.32 -12.08 -9.69
C ILE A 96 1.33 -11.09 -8.53
N ALA A 97 1.11 -11.60 -7.32
CA ALA A 97 0.86 -10.83 -6.10
C ALA A 97 -0.23 -9.75 -6.29
N PRO A 98 -1.44 -10.09 -6.76
CA PRO A 98 -2.49 -9.12 -7.08
C PRO A 98 -2.94 -8.33 -5.86
N ALA A 99 -3.03 -7.00 -5.98
CA ALA A 99 -3.40 -6.08 -4.91
C ALA A 99 -4.90 -6.08 -4.59
N PHE A 100 -5.50 -7.24 -4.33
CA PHE A 100 -6.83 -7.34 -3.73
C PHE A 100 -6.88 -6.64 -2.37
N GLY A 101 -8.06 -6.16 -1.95
CA GLY A 101 -8.20 -5.41 -0.69
C GLY A 101 -7.53 -4.04 -0.68
N LEU A 102 -7.40 -3.39 -1.85
CA LEU A 102 -6.71 -2.11 -2.03
C LEU A 102 -7.27 -0.98 -1.14
N ALA A 103 -8.58 -0.96 -0.88
CA ALA A 103 -9.21 0.04 -0.01
C ALA A 103 -8.92 -0.20 1.48
N GLU A 104 -8.74 -1.45 1.88
CA GLU A 104 -8.47 -1.85 3.26
C GLU A 104 -6.98 -1.82 3.62
N ASN A 105 -6.09 -2.06 2.65
CA ASN A 105 -4.66 -2.31 2.83
C ASN A 105 -3.76 -1.20 2.27
N TRP A 106 -4.28 0.00 2.04
CA TRP A 106 -3.44 1.15 1.66
C TRP A 106 -2.90 1.87 2.89
N GLU A 107 -1.62 2.25 2.86
CA GLU A 107 -0.90 2.78 4.00
C GLU A 107 -1.50 4.10 4.54
N GLY A 108 -1.72 4.16 5.86
CA GLY A 108 -2.34 5.30 6.53
C GLY A 108 -3.79 5.56 6.09
N MET A 109 -4.58 4.50 5.89
CA MET A 109 -6.04 4.55 5.65
C MET A 109 -6.87 4.14 6.87
N GLU A 110 -6.37 4.45 8.06
CA GLU A 110 -7.22 4.67 9.25
C GLU A 110 -8.39 5.63 8.94
N GLU A 111 -9.43 5.59 9.76
CA GLU A 111 -10.63 6.41 9.59
C GLU A 111 -10.31 7.91 9.55
N THR A 112 -9.31 8.34 10.32
CA THR A 112 -8.71 9.69 10.29
C THR A 112 -8.10 10.03 8.92
N GLY A 113 -7.25 9.16 8.38
CA GLY A 113 -6.54 9.35 7.11
C GLY A 113 -7.46 9.33 5.89
N ARG A 114 -8.50 8.48 5.88
CA ARG A 114 -9.55 8.49 4.86
C ARG A 114 -10.44 9.72 4.96
N SER A 115 -10.86 10.11 6.17
CA SER A 115 -11.67 11.32 6.37
C SER A 115 -10.93 12.59 5.94
N ALA A 116 -9.63 12.68 6.22
CA ALA A 116 -8.79 13.79 5.79
C ALA A 116 -8.69 13.88 4.26
N TRP A 117 -8.38 12.77 3.57
CA TRP A 117 -8.30 12.75 2.10
C TRP A 117 -9.65 13.07 1.45
N LYS A 118 -10.76 12.57 2.01
CA LYS A 118 -12.11 12.89 1.53
C LYS A 118 -12.47 14.37 1.69
N ALA A 119 -11.93 15.04 2.71
CA ALA A 119 -12.13 16.47 2.95
C ALA A 119 -11.21 17.38 2.10
N THR A 120 -9.98 16.95 1.80
CA THR A 120 -9.06 17.69 0.92
C THR A 120 -9.34 17.46 -0.57
N GLY A 121 -9.93 16.32 -0.93
CA GLY A 121 -10.12 15.88 -2.32
C GLY A 121 -8.85 15.32 -2.98
N GLU A 122 -7.68 15.51 -2.36
CA GLU A 122 -6.38 15.06 -2.86
C GLU A 122 -5.41 14.65 -1.73
N ARG A 123 -4.51 13.72 -2.02
CA ARG A 123 -3.44 13.26 -1.11
C ARG A 123 -2.17 13.02 -1.91
N ARG A 124 -1.03 13.51 -1.41
CA ARG A 124 0.28 13.20 -2.02
C ARG A 124 0.68 11.76 -1.71
N TYR A 125 1.15 11.06 -2.73
CA TYR A 125 1.91 9.81 -2.61
C TYR A 125 3.36 10.08 -3.01
N THR A 126 4.29 9.65 -2.17
CA THR A 126 5.73 9.75 -2.42
C THR A 126 6.35 8.37 -2.16
N GLY A 127 6.66 7.65 -3.23
CA GLY A 127 7.21 6.29 -3.23
C GLY A 127 8.70 6.25 -3.56
N PHE A 128 9.16 5.19 -4.22
CA PHE A 128 10.55 5.02 -4.62
C PHE A 128 10.93 5.88 -5.84
N GLU A 129 10.05 5.96 -6.83
CA GLU A 129 10.27 6.76 -8.06
C GLU A 129 9.13 7.74 -8.37
N LEU A 130 7.98 7.64 -7.70
CA LEU A 130 6.83 8.54 -7.88
C LEU A 130 6.71 9.58 -6.75
N ASP A 131 6.60 10.87 -7.10
CA ASP A 131 6.05 11.92 -6.22
C ASP A 131 4.85 12.55 -6.95
N ILE A 132 3.64 12.12 -6.57
CA ILE A 132 2.39 12.40 -7.30
C ILE A 132 1.26 12.81 -6.35
N VAL A 133 0.24 13.48 -6.88
CA VAL A 133 -0.97 13.82 -6.14
C VAL A 133 -2.11 12.93 -6.65
N LEU A 134 -2.68 12.13 -5.74
CA LEU A 134 -3.79 11.22 -6.02
C LEU A 134 -5.13 11.91 -5.66
N PRO A 135 -6.11 11.97 -6.59
CA PRO A 135 -7.44 12.47 -6.29
C PRO A 135 -8.20 11.49 -5.39
N TRP A 136 -9.20 11.96 -4.65
CA TRP A 136 -10.08 11.11 -3.82
C TRP A 136 -10.77 9.99 -4.62
N GLU A 137 -11.02 10.20 -5.91
CA GLU A 137 -11.51 9.18 -6.87
C GLU A 137 -10.64 7.91 -6.92
N PHE A 138 -9.35 8.00 -6.57
CA PHE A 138 -8.49 6.83 -6.34
C PHE A 138 -9.09 5.88 -5.28
N MET A 139 -9.49 6.43 -4.13
CA MET A 139 -10.08 5.66 -3.04
C MET A 139 -11.52 5.25 -3.38
N GLU A 140 -12.30 6.13 -4.02
CA GLU A 140 -13.67 5.78 -4.43
C GLU A 140 -13.75 4.68 -5.49
N SER A 141 -12.70 4.50 -6.30
CA SER A 141 -12.59 3.35 -7.21
C SER A 141 -12.11 2.10 -6.44
N ALA A 142 -11.12 2.24 -5.54
CA ALA A 142 -10.66 1.15 -4.70
C ALA A 142 -11.79 0.52 -3.87
N GLU A 143 -12.63 1.33 -3.20
CA GLU A 143 -13.78 0.87 -2.41
C GLU A 143 -14.78 0.02 -3.23
N LYS A 144 -14.81 0.18 -4.56
CA LYS A 144 -15.73 -0.52 -5.48
C LYS A 144 -15.08 -1.70 -6.21
N MET A 145 -13.75 -1.69 -6.37
CA MET A 145 -13.01 -2.59 -7.27
C MET A 145 -11.92 -3.43 -6.57
N SER A 146 -11.81 -3.38 -5.23
CA SER A 146 -10.82 -4.16 -4.45
C SER A 146 -11.05 -5.68 -4.43
N TRP A 147 -12.26 -6.15 -4.77
CA TRP A 147 -12.66 -7.56 -4.66
C TRP A 147 -13.43 -8.05 -5.91
N PRO A 148 -12.82 -8.03 -7.10
CA PRO A 148 -13.44 -8.54 -8.33
C PRO A 148 -13.54 -10.07 -8.31
N ILE A 149 -14.49 -10.60 -9.08
CA ILE A 149 -14.62 -12.04 -9.38
C ILE A 149 -14.15 -12.23 -10.83
N PRO A 150 -12.94 -12.77 -11.09
CA PRO A 150 -12.45 -13.01 -12.44
C PRO A 150 -13.40 -13.94 -13.21
N SER A 151 -13.72 -13.63 -14.46
CA SER A 151 -14.65 -14.45 -15.27
C SER A 151 -13.97 -15.49 -16.16
N HIS A 152 -12.64 -15.42 -16.33
CA HIS A 152 -11.87 -16.39 -17.13
C HIS A 152 -11.05 -17.31 -16.22
N PRO A 153 -10.54 -18.47 -16.71
CA PRO A 153 -9.63 -19.32 -15.96
C PRO A 153 -8.40 -18.52 -15.51
N THR A 154 -8.11 -18.56 -14.22
CA THR A 154 -7.13 -17.68 -13.56
C THR A 154 -6.17 -18.50 -12.71
N ALA A 155 -4.87 -18.26 -12.87
CA ALA A 155 -3.84 -18.68 -11.91
C ALA A 155 -3.34 -17.46 -11.13
N ILE A 156 -3.30 -17.54 -9.80
CA ILE A 156 -2.65 -16.57 -8.93
C ILE A 156 -1.30 -17.15 -8.49
N MET A 157 -0.21 -16.39 -8.62
CA MET A 157 1.07 -16.63 -7.96
C MET A 157 1.23 -15.61 -6.84
N HIS A 158 1.33 -16.04 -5.57
CA HIS A 158 1.46 -15.14 -4.43
C HIS A 158 2.58 -15.57 -3.48
N GLY A 159 3.36 -14.62 -2.99
CA GLY A 159 4.43 -14.86 -2.02
C GLY A 159 3.88 -15.12 -0.63
N LYS A 160 4.30 -16.21 0.04
CA LYS A 160 3.91 -16.46 1.45
C LYS A 160 4.46 -15.38 2.39
N PHE A 161 5.55 -14.72 1.99
CA PHE A 161 6.22 -13.63 2.70
C PHE A 161 5.98 -12.28 1.99
N ASP A 162 4.83 -12.11 1.34
CA ASP A 162 4.44 -10.84 0.72
C ASP A 162 4.16 -9.78 1.79
N GLU A 163 5.08 -8.82 1.85
CA GLU A 163 5.16 -7.73 2.81
C GLU A 163 4.28 -6.52 2.46
N VAL A 164 3.66 -6.51 1.27
CA VAL A 164 2.88 -5.38 0.73
C VAL A 164 1.40 -5.73 0.61
N VAL A 165 1.09 -6.96 0.19
CA VAL A 165 -0.28 -7.46 -0.02
C VAL A 165 -0.41 -8.82 0.68
N PRO A 166 -1.12 -8.90 1.83
CA PRO A 166 -1.32 -10.15 2.55
C PRO A 166 -1.88 -11.29 1.68
N ILE A 167 -1.20 -12.43 1.68
CA ILE A 167 -1.60 -13.63 0.92
C ILE A 167 -3.02 -14.13 1.29
N SER A 168 -3.50 -13.80 2.49
CA SER A 168 -4.87 -14.02 2.94
C SER A 168 -5.93 -13.43 1.99
N PHE A 169 -5.62 -12.36 1.26
CA PHE A 169 -6.53 -11.75 0.29
C PHE A 169 -6.66 -12.59 -0.98
N SER A 170 -5.54 -13.14 -1.49
CA SER A 170 -5.56 -14.09 -2.61
C SER A 170 -6.20 -15.41 -2.22
N ARG A 171 -5.99 -15.91 -0.99
CA ARG A 171 -6.73 -17.04 -0.41
C ARG A 171 -8.24 -16.78 -0.37
N LYS A 172 -8.66 -15.57 0.04
CA LYS A 172 -10.08 -15.13 0.08
C LYS A 172 -10.71 -15.09 -1.32
N VAL A 173 -9.99 -14.64 -2.36
CA VAL A 173 -10.51 -14.66 -3.74
C VAL A 173 -10.59 -16.08 -4.28
N ALA A 174 -9.52 -16.89 -4.15
CA ALA A 174 -9.49 -18.27 -4.64
C ALA A 174 -10.59 -19.15 -3.99
N LYS A 175 -10.79 -19.03 -2.67
CA LYS A 175 -11.86 -19.75 -1.95
C LYS A 175 -13.28 -19.43 -2.46
N ASN A 176 -13.48 -18.27 -3.08
CA ASN A 176 -14.79 -17.79 -3.53
C ASN A 176 -15.01 -17.96 -5.05
N CYS A 177 -14.01 -18.44 -5.82
CA CYS A 177 -14.05 -18.47 -7.28
C CYS A 177 -13.54 -19.82 -7.83
N GLU A 178 -14.44 -20.70 -8.26
CA GLU A 178 -14.11 -22.06 -8.75
C GLU A 178 -13.14 -22.08 -9.95
N ASN A 179 -13.05 -20.98 -10.70
CA ASN A 179 -12.18 -20.78 -11.85
C ASN A 179 -10.80 -20.17 -11.51
N VAL A 180 -10.46 -20.04 -10.22
CA VAL A 180 -9.22 -19.44 -9.72
C VAL A 180 -8.38 -20.49 -8.97
N ILE A 181 -7.16 -20.73 -9.44
CA ILE A 181 -6.17 -21.59 -8.78
C ILE A 181 -5.11 -20.70 -8.11
N LEU A 182 -4.84 -20.93 -6.83
CA LEU A 182 -3.78 -20.24 -6.09
C LEU A 182 -2.52 -21.10 -5.98
N HIS A 183 -1.39 -20.54 -6.42
CA HIS A 183 -0.05 -21.07 -6.22
C HIS A 183 0.65 -20.20 -5.17
N GLU A 184 0.80 -20.74 -3.97
CA GLU A 184 1.56 -20.10 -2.88
C GLU A 184 3.04 -20.46 -2.99
N ILE A 185 3.92 -19.46 -2.95
CA ILE A 185 5.35 -19.63 -3.24
C ILE A 185 6.19 -18.91 -2.18
N ASP A 186 7.33 -19.50 -1.83
CA ASP A 186 8.27 -18.95 -0.83
C ASP A 186 9.12 -17.82 -1.44
N ASP A 187 8.52 -16.63 -1.53
CA ASP A 187 9.07 -15.38 -2.12
C ASP A 187 8.34 -14.16 -1.51
N SER A 188 8.83 -12.94 -1.77
CA SER A 188 8.22 -11.66 -1.32
C SER A 188 7.36 -11.01 -2.41
N HIS A 189 6.73 -9.85 -2.15
CA HIS A 189 5.87 -9.13 -3.10
C HIS A 189 6.50 -8.92 -4.49
N ARG A 190 7.83 -8.74 -4.54
CA ARG A 190 8.54 -8.53 -5.82
C ARG A 190 8.60 -9.80 -6.67
N MET A 191 8.37 -11.00 -6.12
CA MET A 191 8.29 -12.30 -6.83
C MET A 191 9.48 -12.56 -7.76
N LYS A 192 10.69 -12.25 -7.31
CA LYS A 192 11.91 -12.26 -8.15
C LYS A 192 12.51 -13.66 -8.29
N ASN A 193 12.50 -14.44 -7.23
CA ASN A 193 13.10 -15.78 -7.21
C ASN A 193 12.18 -16.80 -7.91
N SER A 194 10.89 -16.49 -7.98
CA SER A 194 9.81 -17.35 -8.48
C SER A 194 9.48 -17.19 -9.96
N MET A 195 10.10 -16.25 -10.68
CA MET A 195 9.79 -16.00 -12.10
C MET A 195 9.92 -17.27 -12.98
N ARG A 196 10.81 -18.20 -12.60
CA ARG A 196 10.98 -19.51 -13.26
C ARG A 196 9.71 -20.36 -13.35
N PHE A 197 8.77 -20.22 -12.39
CA PHE A 197 7.54 -21.02 -12.35
C PHE A 197 6.44 -20.51 -13.30
N ILE A 198 6.59 -19.29 -13.83
CA ILE A 198 5.61 -18.63 -14.72
C ILE A 198 5.30 -19.50 -15.94
N GLN A 199 6.32 -20.11 -16.57
CA GLN A 199 6.14 -20.93 -17.77
C GLN A 199 5.32 -22.21 -17.49
N GLU A 200 5.56 -22.84 -16.34
CA GLU A 200 4.87 -24.07 -15.93
C GLU A 200 3.41 -23.80 -15.56
N ILE A 201 3.17 -22.78 -14.73
CA ILE A 201 1.83 -22.38 -14.30
C ILE A 201 0.98 -21.93 -15.50
N VAL A 202 1.54 -21.13 -16.41
CA VAL A 202 0.83 -20.76 -17.66
C VAL A 202 0.64 -21.97 -18.58
N SER A 203 1.60 -22.89 -18.68
CA SER A 203 1.41 -24.12 -19.46
C SER A 203 0.21 -24.94 -18.95
N ASN A 204 0.09 -25.11 -17.63
CA ASN A 204 -1.02 -25.85 -17.02
C ASN A 204 -2.37 -25.13 -17.24
N LEU A 205 -2.40 -23.81 -17.03
CA LEU A 205 -3.56 -22.95 -17.28
C LEU A 205 -4.01 -22.94 -18.76
N MET A 206 -3.05 -23.04 -19.69
CA MET A 206 -3.33 -23.09 -21.14
C MET A 206 -3.93 -24.43 -21.55
N HIS A 207 -3.30 -25.55 -21.16
CA HIS A 207 -3.62 -26.87 -21.70
C HIS A 207 -4.81 -27.56 -21.02
N GLY A 208 -5.14 -27.24 -19.76
CA GLY A 208 -6.32 -27.76 -19.08
C GLY A 208 -6.26 -29.27 -18.80
N THR A 209 -5.42 -29.65 -17.85
CA THR A 209 -5.22 -31.04 -17.37
C THR A 209 -5.56 -31.13 -15.88
N GLU A 210 -6.18 -32.18 -15.33
CA GLU A 210 -6.18 -33.62 -15.70
C GLU A 210 -4.79 -34.29 -15.70
N ILE A 211 -3.88 -33.76 -14.88
CA ILE A 211 -2.70 -34.48 -14.38
C ILE A 211 -2.70 -34.34 -12.84
N SER A 212 -2.27 -35.39 -12.14
CA SER A 212 -2.35 -35.53 -10.69
C SER A 212 -1.88 -34.29 -9.93
N SER A 213 -2.61 -33.96 -8.85
CA SER A 213 -2.02 -33.24 -7.73
C SER A 213 -0.76 -33.98 -7.26
N PHE A 214 0.30 -33.22 -6.99
CA PHE A 214 1.42 -33.67 -6.17
C PHE A 214 1.38 -32.84 -4.89
N GLU A 215 1.08 -33.52 -3.78
CA GLU A 215 0.98 -32.91 -2.46
C GLU A 215 2.36 -32.46 -1.98
N ILE A 216 2.44 -31.23 -1.47
CA ILE A 216 3.42 -30.86 -0.45
C ILE A 216 2.58 -30.77 0.83
N GLY A 217 2.70 -31.81 1.66
CA GLY A 217 1.58 -32.25 2.50
C GLY A 217 1.17 -31.32 3.64
N GLU A 218 -0.14 -31.19 3.81
CA GLU A 218 -0.77 -30.76 5.07
C GLU A 218 -0.99 -31.98 6.00
N ILE A 219 -1.27 -31.74 7.27
CA ILE A 219 -1.71 -32.76 8.24
C ILE A 219 -3.13 -32.39 8.67
N GLU A 220 -4.12 -33.23 8.32
CA GLU A 220 -5.53 -33.00 8.62
C GLU A 220 -5.92 -33.39 10.06
N ASP A 221 -6.69 -32.53 10.72
CA ASP A 221 -7.87 -32.84 11.56
C ASP A 221 -8.59 -31.50 11.83
N GLY A 222 -9.92 -31.32 11.82
CA GLY A 222 -11.05 -32.18 11.48
C GLY A 222 -12.35 -31.34 11.49
N GLY A 223 -13.40 -31.77 10.76
CA GLY A 223 -14.68 -31.04 10.66
C GLY A 223 -15.63 -31.23 11.88
N PRO A 224 -16.92 -30.83 11.80
CA PRO A 224 -17.70 -30.54 10.59
C PRO A 224 -18.67 -29.31 10.67
N SER A 225 -19.57 -29.23 9.68
CA SER A 225 -20.63 -28.24 9.44
C SER A 225 -21.91 -28.40 10.28
N GLU A 226 -22.77 -27.36 10.28
CA GLU A 226 -24.26 -27.36 10.08
C GLU A 226 -24.85 -26.02 10.60
N VAL A 227 -25.93 -25.40 10.07
CA VAL A 227 -26.75 -25.59 8.84
C VAL A 227 -27.40 -24.23 8.44
N LYS A 228 -28.20 -24.16 7.37
CA LYS A 228 -29.05 -22.99 7.01
C LYS A 228 -30.38 -22.97 7.77
N GLU A 229 -30.95 -21.77 7.97
CA GLU A 229 -32.42 -21.62 7.97
C GLU A 229 -32.87 -20.29 7.33
N LYS A 230 -34.13 -20.25 6.85
CA LYS A 230 -34.74 -19.17 6.07
C LYS A 230 -36.27 -19.23 6.23
N LEU A 231 -36.91 -18.14 6.62
CA LEU A 231 -38.38 -18.04 6.68
C LEU A 231 -38.85 -16.60 6.34
N GLU A 232 -40.12 -16.48 5.94
CA GLU A 232 -40.65 -15.34 5.16
C GLU A 232 -41.83 -14.63 5.87
N GLU A 233 -42.25 -13.49 5.31
CA GLU A 233 -43.30 -12.61 5.83
C GLU A 233 -44.71 -13.24 5.83
N LEU A 234 -45.60 -12.71 6.68
CA LEU A 234 -47.04 -12.72 6.44
C LEU A 234 -47.67 -11.35 6.76
N GLN A 235 -48.41 -10.80 5.80
CA GLN A 235 -49.29 -9.64 5.94
C GLN A 235 -50.75 -10.09 6.06
N LEU A 236 -51.62 -9.31 6.69
CA LEU A 236 -53.09 -9.43 6.60
C LEU A 236 -53.79 -8.10 6.95
N ALA A 237 -54.98 -7.85 6.37
CA ALA A 237 -55.77 -6.60 6.52
C ALA A 237 -57.28 -6.83 6.25
N SER A 238 -58.13 -5.79 6.49
CA SER A 238 -59.62 -5.76 6.45
C SER A 238 -60.33 -6.63 7.52
N SER A 239 -61.65 -6.60 7.82
CA SER A 239 -62.90 -5.95 7.32
C SER A 239 -64.05 -6.13 8.36
N GLU A 240 -65.15 -5.36 8.54
CA GLU A 240 -65.56 -3.97 8.18
C GLU A 240 -66.96 -3.61 8.79
N VAL A 241 -67.09 -2.42 9.44
CA VAL A 241 -68.29 -1.54 9.67
C VAL A 241 -69.55 -2.05 10.48
N ASP A 242 -70.55 -1.15 10.61
CA ASP A 242 -72.00 -1.27 10.96
C ASP A 242 -72.42 -1.21 12.47
N ASP A 243 -73.44 -0.43 12.92
CA ASP A 243 -74.28 0.62 12.27
C ASP A 243 -75.09 1.48 13.31
N ALA A 244 -75.91 2.44 12.81
CA ALA A 244 -77.15 3.05 13.35
C ALA A 244 -77.17 4.52 13.86
N GLU A 245 -78.16 5.29 13.39
CA GLU A 245 -78.50 6.70 13.72
C GLU A 245 -79.83 6.82 14.51
N GLU A 246 -80.15 7.99 15.10
CA GLU A 246 -81.25 8.89 14.64
C GLU A 246 -81.20 10.25 15.42
N LYS A 247 -82.12 11.21 15.17
CA LYS A 247 -82.01 12.63 15.60
C LYS A 247 -83.35 13.35 15.92
N ASP A 248 -83.21 14.63 16.30
CA ASP A 248 -84.11 15.79 16.09
C ASP A 248 -85.40 15.94 16.95
N ASP A 249 -86.00 17.13 17.17
CA ASP A 249 -85.50 18.53 17.36
C ASP A 249 -86.67 19.46 17.84
N VAL A 250 -86.37 20.72 18.23
CA VAL A 250 -87.24 21.93 18.34
C VAL A 250 -88.19 22.08 19.56
N SER A 251 -88.55 23.34 19.85
CA SER A 251 -89.27 23.90 21.01
C SER A 251 -90.47 24.80 20.60
N SER A 252 -91.27 25.25 21.58
CA SER A 252 -91.90 26.60 21.56
C SER A 252 -92.39 27.05 22.96
N SER A 253 -92.83 28.30 23.07
CA SER A 253 -93.34 28.98 24.28
C SER A 253 -94.81 29.40 24.16
N ASP A 254 -95.45 29.81 25.27
CA ASP A 254 -96.12 31.13 25.47
C ASP A 254 -96.98 31.20 26.75
N ASN A 255 -97.77 32.28 26.96
CA ASN A 255 -97.93 32.94 28.27
C ASN A 255 -99.33 33.55 28.56
N THR A 256 -99.68 33.71 29.86
CA THR A 256 -100.68 34.65 30.49
C THR A 256 -102.19 34.62 30.13
N GLY A 257 -103.05 34.87 31.15
CA GLY A 257 -104.30 35.66 30.96
C GLY A 257 -105.52 35.43 31.89
N GLU A 258 -105.77 36.37 32.83
CA GLU A 258 -107.07 36.96 33.28
C GLU A 258 -108.28 36.11 33.78
N GLN A 259 -108.79 36.35 35.01
CA GLN A 259 -109.98 37.15 35.45
C GLN A 259 -111.37 36.52 35.11
N SER A 260 -112.26 36.14 36.05
CA SER A 260 -112.95 36.80 37.20
C SER A 260 -114.13 37.72 36.81
N ASP A 261 -115.38 37.43 37.25
CA ASP A 261 -116.17 38.33 38.14
C ASP A 261 -117.60 37.84 38.53
N SER A 262 -118.22 38.59 39.45
CA SER A 262 -119.67 38.73 39.80
C SER A 262 -120.32 37.76 40.82
N ILE A 263 -121.06 38.16 41.89
CA ILE A 263 -121.97 39.31 42.21
C ILE A 263 -123.42 39.03 41.76
N ARG A 264 -124.51 39.20 42.54
CA ARG A 264 -124.81 39.90 43.82
C ARG A 264 -125.98 39.19 44.55
N ASP A 265 -126.23 39.51 45.83
CA ASP A 265 -127.49 40.16 46.26
C ASP A 265 -127.53 40.48 47.78
N ALA A 266 -128.05 41.67 48.08
CA ALA A 266 -128.42 42.17 49.41
C ALA A 266 -129.89 42.66 49.30
N GLU A 267 -130.63 43.09 50.32
CA GLU A 267 -130.30 43.69 51.61
C GLU A 267 -131.40 43.39 52.64
N LYS A 268 -131.09 43.44 53.95
CA LYS A 268 -131.99 43.99 54.98
C LYS A 268 -131.32 44.15 56.34
N LYS A 269 -131.78 45.19 57.06
CA LYS A 269 -131.40 45.66 58.41
C LYS A 269 -130.08 46.44 58.48
N SER A 270 -130.21 47.75 58.69
CA SER A 270 -129.09 48.72 58.68
C SER A 270 -128.47 48.96 60.06
N ASP A 271 -128.91 48.23 61.09
CA ASP A 271 -128.67 48.58 62.51
C ASP A 271 -127.96 47.46 63.32
N GLU A 272 -127.82 46.25 62.75
CA GLU A 272 -126.96 45.19 63.31
C GLU A 272 -125.51 45.33 62.76
N ALA A 273 -125.37 45.77 61.51
CA ALA A 273 -124.10 45.84 60.78
C ALA A 273 -123.01 46.73 61.42
N GLU A 274 -123.35 47.87 62.04
CA GLU A 274 -122.32 48.72 62.68
C GLU A 274 -121.65 48.02 63.86
N LYS A 275 -122.38 47.15 64.57
CA LYS A 275 -121.87 46.38 65.69
C LYS A 275 -121.04 45.19 65.24
N ASP A 276 -121.53 44.47 64.23
CA ASP A 276 -120.80 43.38 63.59
C ASP A 276 -119.47 43.91 62.99
N ILE A 277 -119.46 45.13 62.45
CA ILE A 277 -118.25 45.80 61.95
C ILE A 277 -117.25 46.11 63.08
N GLU A 278 -117.67 46.57 64.26
CA GLU A 278 -116.75 46.74 65.41
C GLU A 278 -116.16 45.40 65.88
N GLU A 279 -116.98 44.34 65.98
CA GLU A 279 -116.50 43.02 66.41
C GLU A 279 -115.57 42.38 65.37
N ILE A 280 -115.90 42.48 64.08
CA ILE A 280 -115.01 42.07 62.98
C ILE A 280 -113.72 42.90 62.96
N GLN A 281 -113.75 44.22 63.21
CA GLN A 281 -112.52 45.02 63.30
C GLN A 281 -111.64 44.64 64.51
N ALA A 282 -112.25 44.22 65.63
CA ALA A 282 -111.51 43.70 66.77
C ALA A 282 -110.89 42.32 66.47
N GLU A 283 -111.63 41.43 65.80
CA GLU A 283 -111.12 40.12 65.36
C GLU A 283 -110.05 40.25 64.28
N MET A 284 -110.20 41.15 63.30
CA MET A 284 -109.18 41.46 62.30
C MET A 284 -107.90 41.96 62.96
N LYS A 285 -107.96 42.90 63.93
CA LYS A 285 -106.77 43.33 64.68
C LYS A 285 -106.12 42.20 65.48
N ARG A 286 -106.90 41.26 66.00
CA ARG A 286 -106.39 40.07 66.70
C ARG A 286 -105.70 39.10 65.73
N LEU A 287 -106.29 38.88 64.55
CA LEU A 287 -105.71 38.06 63.48
C LEU A 287 -104.45 38.72 62.89
N GLU A 288 -104.43 40.04 62.71
CA GLU A 288 -103.22 40.80 62.32
C GLU A 288 -102.11 40.65 63.36
N ALA A 289 -102.44 40.72 64.66
CA ALA A 289 -101.47 40.50 65.73
C ALA A 289 -100.95 39.04 65.77
N GLU A 290 -101.81 38.04 65.56
CA GLU A 290 -101.42 36.63 65.49
C GLU A 290 -100.60 36.33 64.23
N MET A 291 -100.95 36.93 63.09
CA MET A 291 -100.18 36.88 61.84
C MET A 291 -98.83 37.56 61.97
N ALA A 292 -98.75 38.70 62.68
CA ALA A 292 -97.50 39.37 62.99
C ALA A 292 -96.59 38.50 63.86
N GLN A 293 -97.11 37.90 64.95
CA GLN A 293 -96.36 36.96 65.78
C GLN A 293 -95.91 35.72 65.01
N LYS A 294 -96.78 35.11 64.19
CA LYS A 294 -96.41 33.96 63.34
C LYS A 294 -95.36 34.33 62.29
N LYS A 295 -95.40 35.55 61.76
CA LYS A 295 -94.38 36.05 60.82
C LYS A 295 -93.05 36.30 61.54
N GLU A 296 -93.08 36.90 62.73
CA GLU A 296 -91.89 37.12 63.57
C GLU A 296 -91.20 35.78 63.88
N VAL A 297 -91.97 34.78 64.36
CA VAL A 297 -91.46 33.41 64.60
C VAL A 297 -90.94 32.75 63.32
N LEU A 298 -91.63 32.91 62.18
CA LEU A 298 -91.18 32.34 60.90
C LEU A 298 -89.86 32.96 60.42
N GLU A 299 -89.65 34.27 60.59
CA GLU A 299 -88.37 34.92 60.25
C GLU A 299 -87.26 34.54 61.25
N THR A 300 -87.54 34.37 62.55
CA THR A 300 -86.51 33.86 63.48
C THR A 300 -86.12 32.42 63.14
N THR A 301 -87.09 31.54 62.86
CA THR A 301 -86.78 30.14 62.47
C THR A 301 -86.06 30.07 61.12
N LYS A 302 -86.30 31.00 60.19
CA LYS A 302 -85.50 31.11 58.95
C LYS A 302 -84.05 31.50 59.22
N GLU A 303 -83.81 32.51 60.08
CA GLU A 303 -82.44 32.92 60.43
C GLU A 303 -81.71 31.81 61.22
N GLU A 304 -82.40 31.07 62.08
CA GLU A 304 -81.87 29.86 62.74
C GLU A 304 -81.50 28.77 61.72
N ILE A 305 -82.42 28.36 60.85
CA ILE A 305 -82.15 27.34 59.81
C ILE A 305 -81.02 27.78 58.86
N LYS A 306 -80.96 29.06 58.50
CA LYS A 306 -79.92 29.62 57.64
C LYS A 306 -78.56 29.61 58.34
N THR A 307 -78.48 30.05 59.60
CA THR A 307 -77.22 30.07 60.36
C THR A 307 -76.74 28.66 60.69
N GLU A 308 -77.64 27.70 60.95
CA GLU A 308 -77.28 26.29 61.12
C GLU A 308 -76.77 25.68 59.79
N LYS A 309 -77.41 25.97 58.65
CA LYS A 309 -76.93 25.52 57.33
C LYS A 309 -75.58 26.14 56.95
N GLU A 310 -75.40 27.44 57.18
CA GLU A 310 -74.13 28.13 56.99
C GLU A 310 -73.02 27.63 57.94
N ALA A 311 -73.35 27.03 59.07
CA ALA A 311 -72.40 26.37 59.96
C ALA A 311 -72.05 24.96 59.45
N GLN A 312 -73.04 24.17 59.03
CA GLN A 312 -72.84 22.84 58.45
C GLN A 312 -72.00 22.89 57.17
N GLU A 313 -72.25 23.84 56.26
CA GLU A 313 -71.45 24.02 55.05
C GLU A 313 -69.98 24.36 55.36
N LYS A 314 -69.71 25.20 56.39
CA LYS A 314 -68.34 25.55 56.81
C LYS A 314 -67.63 24.39 57.51
N GLU A 315 -68.33 23.58 58.32
CA GLU A 315 -67.75 22.37 58.92
C GLU A 315 -67.43 21.34 57.83
N GLN A 316 -68.28 21.22 56.81
CA GLN A 316 -68.08 20.31 55.67
C GLN A 316 -66.92 20.74 54.76
N GLU A 317 -66.81 22.04 54.41
CA GLU A 317 -65.63 22.58 53.70
C GLU A 317 -64.32 22.31 54.47
N LYS A 318 -64.35 22.46 55.80
CA LYS A 318 -63.20 22.23 56.67
C LYS A 318 -62.81 20.74 56.68
N VAL A 319 -63.77 19.82 56.81
CA VAL A 319 -63.52 18.37 56.74
C VAL A 319 -62.98 17.96 55.37
N GLU A 320 -63.54 18.46 54.27
CA GLU A 320 -62.99 18.21 52.92
C GLU A 320 -61.55 18.72 52.77
N LYS A 321 -61.24 19.88 53.36
CA LYS A 321 -59.89 20.47 53.31
C LYS A 321 -58.89 19.69 54.14
N GLU A 322 -59.28 19.21 55.32
CA GLU A 322 -58.46 18.34 56.16
C GLU A 322 -58.21 16.99 55.46
N GLN A 323 -59.24 16.37 54.88
CA GLN A 323 -59.11 15.13 54.08
C GLN A 323 -58.15 15.30 52.89
N LYS A 324 -58.34 16.32 52.05
CA LYS A 324 -57.47 16.62 50.91
C LYS A 324 -56.02 16.93 51.33
N SER A 325 -55.82 17.49 52.53
CA SER A 325 -54.46 17.72 53.07
C SER A 325 -53.78 16.42 53.50
N ALA A 326 -54.51 15.47 54.09
CA ALA A 326 -54.00 14.17 54.47
C ALA A 326 -53.68 13.28 53.25
N GLU A 327 -54.55 13.30 52.23
CA GLU A 327 -54.33 12.60 50.95
C GLU A 327 -53.06 13.10 50.24
N VAL A 328 -52.82 14.41 50.24
CA VAL A 328 -51.58 15.01 49.72
C VAL A 328 -50.36 14.63 50.58
N GLU A 329 -50.48 14.55 51.91
CA GLU A 329 -49.38 14.12 52.77
C GLU A 329 -49.02 12.63 52.55
N GLU A 330 -50.02 11.76 52.39
CA GLU A 330 -49.82 10.33 52.10
C GLU A 330 -49.19 10.11 50.71
N ALA A 331 -49.69 10.79 49.68
CA ALA A 331 -49.10 10.74 48.34
C ALA A 331 -47.64 11.24 48.34
N LEU A 332 -47.36 12.32 49.06
CA LEU A 332 -46.03 12.92 49.18
C LEU A 332 -45.08 12.08 50.06
N LYS A 333 -45.62 11.29 50.99
CA LYS A 333 -44.86 10.24 51.69
C LYS A 333 -44.50 9.10 50.74
N LYS A 334 -45.46 8.54 49.99
CA LYS A 334 -45.23 7.44 49.04
C LYS A 334 -44.17 7.81 48.00
N ALA A 335 -44.27 9.01 47.41
CA ALA A 335 -43.29 9.52 46.46
C ALA A 335 -41.87 9.70 47.06
N LYS A 336 -41.75 9.95 48.37
CA LYS A 336 -40.44 9.97 49.06
C LYS A 336 -39.87 8.57 49.25
N GLU A 337 -40.71 7.58 49.54
CA GLU A 337 -40.30 6.18 49.69
C GLU A 337 -39.82 5.60 48.35
N GLU A 338 -40.58 5.83 47.27
CA GLU A 338 -40.18 5.48 45.88
C GLU A 338 -38.85 6.15 45.46
N VAL A 339 -38.61 7.41 45.85
CA VAL A 339 -37.34 8.13 45.59
C VAL A 339 -36.17 7.63 46.45
N ILE A 340 -36.42 6.96 47.59
CA ILE A 340 -35.37 6.31 48.38
C ILE A 340 -35.01 4.96 47.76
N GLU A 341 -36.01 4.19 47.34
CA GLU A 341 -35.84 2.89 46.66
C GLU A 341 -35.04 3.05 45.35
N ALA A 342 -35.48 3.94 44.46
CA ALA A 342 -34.77 4.23 43.20
C ALA A 342 -33.32 4.74 43.40
N LYS A 343 -33.03 5.39 44.53
CA LYS A 343 -31.65 5.79 44.88
C LYS A 343 -30.79 4.63 45.37
N ALA A 344 -31.38 3.69 46.12
CA ALA A 344 -30.69 2.48 46.56
C ALA A 344 -30.35 1.59 45.35
N GLU A 345 -31.30 1.40 44.43
CA GLU A 345 -31.08 0.68 43.16
C GLU A 345 -29.99 1.34 42.32
N ALA A 346 -30.02 2.66 42.15
CA ALA A 346 -28.98 3.40 41.43
C ALA A 346 -27.59 3.30 42.08
N GLU A 347 -27.50 3.24 43.42
CA GLU A 347 -26.22 3.03 44.12
C GLU A 347 -25.68 1.61 43.92
N VAL A 348 -26.56 0.59 43.95
CA VAL A 348 -26.20 -0.81 43.67
C VAL A 348 -25.75 -0.98 42.21
N ALA A 349 -26.47 -0.37 41.26
CA ALA A 349 -26.10 -0.37 39.84
C ALA A 349 -24.73 0.29 39.61
N ARG A 350 -24.47 1.46 40.24
CA ARG A 350 -23.16 2.12 40.15
C ARG A 350 -22.04 1.25 40.74
N LYS A 351 -22.24 0.67 41.91
CA LYS A 351 -21.25 -0.22 42.55
C LYS A 351 -20.95 -1.47 41.73
N ARG A 352 -21.94 -1.99 40.99
CA ARG A 352 -21.72 -3.09 40.05
C ARG A 352 -20.87 -2.64 38.85
N ALA A 353 -21.19 -1.49 38.25
CA ALA A 353 -20.40 -0.95 37.14
C ALA A 353 -18.95 -0.63 37.56
N GLU A 354 -18.75 -0.11 38.77
CA GLU A 354 -17.43 0.19 39.37
C GLU A 354 -16.57 -1.08 39.55
N VAL A 355 -17.18 -2.23 39.84
CA VAL A 355 -16.50 -3.54 39.86
C VAL A 355 -16.23 -4.03 38.44
N GLU A 356 -17.22 -3.99 37.54
CA GLU A 356 -17.12 -4.45 36.15
C GLU A 356 -16.06 -3.65 35.35
N GLU A 357 -15.90 -2.36 35.65
CA GLU A 357 -14.83 -1.48 35.15
C GLU A 357 -13.44 -1.89 35.68
N SER A 358 -13.33 -2.23 36.97
CA SER A 358 -12.06 -2.71 37.56
C SER A 358 -11.64 -4.09 37.05
N GLU A 359 -12.58 -5.03 36.86
CA GLU A 359 -12.33 -6.34 36.27
C GLU A 359 -11.88 -6.22 34.81
N ALA A 360 -12.42 -5.23 34.07
CA ALA A 360 -11.99 -4.92 32.70
C ALA A 360 -10.61 -4.25 32.65
N GLU A 361 -10.23 -3.41 33.62
CA GLU A 361 -8.89 -2.82 33.69
C GLU A 361 -7.82 -3.86 34.07
N GLU A 362 -8.09 -4.76 35.02
CA GLU A 362 -7.20 -5.89 35.32
C GLU A 362 -7.02 -6.82 34.12
N ALA A 363 -8.10 -7.11 33.37
CA ALA A 363 -8.03 -7.89 32.14
C ALA A 363 -7.21 -7.20 31.03
N ARG A 364 -7.30 -5.86 30.90
CA ARG A 364 -6.49 -5.10 29.95
C ARG A 364 -5.01 -5.12 30.31
N LEU A 365 -4.68 -4.96 31.60
CA LEU A 365 -3.30 -5.05 32.10
C LEU A 365 -2.69 -6.44 31.88
N LEU A 366 -3.47 -7.51 32.01
CA LEU A 366 -3.00 -8.87 31.71
C LEU A 366 -2.67 -9.04 30.22
N ALA A 367 -3.53 -8.54 29.33
CA ALA A 367 -3.30 -8.58 27.89
C ALA A 367 -2.10 -7.71 27.45
N GLU A 368 -1.91 -6.54 28.08
CA GLU A 368 -0.76 -5.65 27.85
C GLU A 368 0.57 -6.32 28.26
N ILE A 369 0.56 -7.14 29.32
CA ILE A 369 1.73 -7.97 29.71
C ILE A 369 1.97 -9.12 28.73
N GLU A 370 0.92 -9.84 28.31
CA GLU A 370 1.03 -10.94 27.34
C GLU A 370 1.51 -10.45 25.97
N GLU A 371 1.10 -9.24 25.55
CA GLU A 371 1.59 -8.59 24.32
C GLU A 371 3.09 -8.24 24.43
N VAL A 372 3.56 -7.71 25.57
CA VAL A 372 4.99 -7.43 25.79
C VAL A 372 5.83 -8.72 25.85
N GLU A 373 5.36 -9.79 26.50
CA GLU A 373 6.04 -11.09 26.48
C GLU A 373 6.11 -11.67 25.04
N ALA A 374 5.06 -11.47 24.23
CA ALA A 374 5.04 -11.85 22.82
C ALA A 374 5.98 -10.98 21.94
N GLU A 375 6.13 -9.69 22.23
CA GLU A 375 7.13 -8.84 21.58
C GLU A 375 8.56 -9.24 21.93
N GLU A 376 8.86 -9.54 23.20
CA GLU A 376 10.20 -9.99 23.63
C GLU A 376 10.56 -11.34 22.98
N ALA A 377 9.61 -12.29 22.92
CA ALA A 377 9.79 -13.56 22.22
C ALA A 377 10.03 -13.39 20.71
N ARG A 378 9.34 -12.45 20.06
CA ARG A 378 9.61 -12.07 18.65
C ARG A 378 10.99 -11.46 18.49
N ALA A 379 11.38 -10.55 19.37
CA ALA A 379 12.70 -9.90 19.33
C ALA A 379 13.85 -10.90 19.52
N GLU A 380 13.68 -11.94 20.36
CA GLU A 380 14.66 -13.03 20.46
C GLU A 380 14.70 -13.89 19.18
N ALA A 381 13.55 -14.20 18.56
CA ALA A 381 13.48 -14.92 17.29
C ALA A 381 14.16 -14.16 16.14
N ASP A 382 13.83 -12.87 15.97
CA ASP A 382 14.49 -11.93 15.05
C ASP A 382 16.01 -11.89 15.25
N ALA A 383 16.45 -11.89 16.51
CA ALA A 383 17.86 -11.88 16.85
C ALA A 383 18.53 -13.24 16.63
N ALA A 384 17.78 -14.35 16.65
CA ALA A 384 18.28 -15.67 16.27
C ALA A 384 18.40 -15.80 14.74
N GLU A 385 17.41 -15.33 13.99
CA GLU A 385 17.44 -15.35 12.52
C GLU A 385 18.60 -14.52 11.96
N LYS A 386 18.82 -13.31 12.47
CA LYS A 386 19.97 -12.47 12.07
C LYS A 386 21.33 -13.15 12.33
N ARG A 387 21.47 -13.94 13.41
CA ARG A 387 22.69 -14.74 13.67
C ARG A 387 22.83 -15.89 12.66
N VAL A 388 21.74 -16.45 12.17
CA VAL A 388 21.75 -17.46 11.09
C VAL A 388 22.12 -16.79 9.76
N GLU A 389 21.55 -15.63 9.41
CA GLU A 389 21.94 -14.86 8.23
C GLU A 389 23.44 -14.50 8.24
N GLU A 390 23.98 -14.00 9.36
CA GLU A 390 25.41 -13.71 9.53
C GLU A 390 26.28 -14.98 9.34
N ALA A 391 25.83 -16.12 9.86
CA ALA A 391 26.54 -17.40 9.70
C ALA A 391 26.50 -17.91 8.24
N VAL A 392 25.35 -17.81 7.56
CA VAL A 392 25.17 -18.16 6.15
C VAL A 392 26.01 -17.25 5.26
N MET A 393 25.95 -15.93 5.46
CA MET A 393 26.78 -14.96 4.74
C MET A 393 28.27 -15.25 4.92
N LYS A 394 28.70 -15.59 6.13
CA LYS A 394 30.11 -15.97 6.41
C LYS A 394 30.51 -17.28 5.72
N ALA A 395 29.60 -18.26 5.63
CA ALA A 395 29.82 -19.49 4.89
C ALA A 395 29.87 -19.25 3.35
N GLU A 396 29.01 -18.38 2.82
CA GLU A 396 29.04 -18.01 1.40
C GLU A 396 30.33 -17.29 0.98
N HIS A 397 30.85 -16.39 1.82
CA HIS A 397 32.13 -15.71 1.51
C HIS A 397 33.28 -16.72 1.53
N ALA A 398 33.34 -17.58 2.56
CA ALA A 398 34.34 -18.66 2.61
C ALA A 398 34.22 -19.66 1.43
N GLY A 399 33.03 -19.87 0.88
CA GLY A 399 32.83 -20.64 -0.35
C GLY A 399 33.38 -19.94 -1.60
N LYS A 400 33.03 -18.66 -1.79
CA LYS A 400 33.49 -17.85 -2.94
C LYS A 400 35.01 -17.66 -2.96
N ASP A 401 35.63 -17.54 -1.79
CA ASP A 401 37.10 -17.50 -1.67
C ASP A 401 37.73 -18.83 -2.14
N ILE A 402 37.12 -19.97 -1.83
CA ILE A 402 37.59 -21.30 -2.26
C ILE A 402 37.40 -21.50 -3.77
N ASP A 403 36.27 -21.07 -4.34
CA ASP A 403 36.01 -21.18 -5.78
C ASP A 403 37.02 -20.33 -6.59
N HIS A 404 37.30 -19.09 -6.19
CA HIS A 404 38.31 -18.24 -6.84
C HIS A 404 39.72 -18.86 -6.77
N LEU A 405 40.11 -19.35 -5.59
CA LEU A 405 41.39 -20.05 -5.41
C LEU A 405 41.47 -21.35 -6.25
N SER A 406 40.34 -22.02 -6.49
CA SER A 406 40.27 -23.19 -7.37
C SER A 406 40.44 -22.81 -8.85
N GLU A 407 39.75 -21.76 -9.31
CA GLU A 407 39.86 -21.28 -10.70
C GLU A 407 41.26 -20.73 -11.02
N GLU A 408 41.88 -19.98 -10.11
CA GLU A 408 43.27 -19.52 -10.22
C GLU A 408 44.24 -20.71 -10.24
N LEU A 409 44.10 -21.68 -9.33
CA LEU A 409 44.95 -22.86 -9.29
C LEU A 409 44.79 -23.76 -10.54
N GLU A 410 43.62 -23.78 -11.18
CA GLU A 410 43.44 -24.41 -12.48
C GLU A 410 43.99 -23.58 -13.65
N LYS A 411 43.93 -22.24 -13.56
CA LYS A 411 44.55 -21.34 -14.55
C LYS A 411 46.07 -21.50 -14.55
N ASP A 412 46.71 -21.46 -13.38
CA ASP A 412 48.17 -21.58 -13.24
C ASP A 412 48.68 -22.94 -13.76
N LYS A 413 48.01 -24.05 -13.42
CA LYS A 413 48.32 -25.37 -13.99
C LYS A 413 48.19 -25.40 -15.52
N ARG A 414 47.22 -24.67 -16.10
CA ARG A 414 47.04 -24.55 -17.56
C ARG A 414 48.16 -23.72 -18.18
N GLU A 415 48.54 -22.59 -17.57
CA GLU A 415 49.69 -21.78 -18.00
C GLU A 415 51.00 -22.61 -17.95
N GLU A 416 51.29 -23.29 -16.84
CA GLU A 416 52.49 -24.13 -16.66
C GLU A 416 52.57 -25.26 -17.69
N MET A 417 51.48 -26.00 -17.91
CA MET A 417 51.42 -27.04 -18.96
C MET A 417 51.63 -26.51 -20.39
N ILE A 418 51.27 -25.26 -20.66
CA ILE A 418 51.53 -24.62 -21.96
C ILE A 418 53.00 -24.19 -22.04
N LEU A 419 53.54 -23.56 -20.99
CA LEU A 419 54.93 -23.11 -20.96
C LEU A 419 55.92 -24.28 -21.14
N HIS A 420 55.64 -25.45 -20.58
CA HIS A 420 56.43 -26.66 -20.85
C HIS A 420 56.40 -27.05 -22.34
N ARG A 421 55.21 -27.19 -22.95
CA ARG A 421 55.06 -27.54 -24.38
C ARG A 421 55.67 -26.53 -25.34
N VAL A 422 55.83 -25.29 -24.89
CA VAL A 422 56.47 -24.19 -25.63
C VAL A 422 57.99 -24.29 -25.47
N ALA A 423 58.51 -24.49 -24.25
CA ALA A 423 59.94 -24.71 -24.00
C ALA A 423 60.49 -25.95 -24.74
N ASP A 424 59.68 -27.02 -24.87
CA ASP A 424 60.01 -28.21 -25.68
C ASP A 424 60.25 -27.92 -27.18
N ARG A 425 60.11 -26.67 -27.65
CA ARG A 425 60.31 -26.23 -29.05
C ARG A 425 61.54 -25.34 -29.25
N GLN A 426 62.33 -25.07 -28.21
CA GLN A 426 63.59 -24.30 -28.32
C GLN A 426 64.53 -24.79 -29.44
N ASP A 427 64.57 -26.11 -29.67
CA ASP A 427 65.38 -26.76 -30.72
C ASP A 427 64.97 -26.39 -32.16
N GLN A 428 63.81 -25.75 -32.37
CA GLN A 428 63.32 -25.34 -33.69
C GLN A 428 63.81 -23.94 -34.09
N ILE A 429 64.30 -23.15 -33.12
CA ILE A 429 64.68 -21.75 -33.28
C ILE A 429 66.12 -21.64 -33.86
N ASP A 430 66.33 -20.77 -34.84
CA ASP A 430 67.66 -20.55 -35.43
C ASP A 430 68.48 -19.55 -34.60
N TRP A 431 69.05 -20.06 -33.51
CA TRP A 431 69.89 -19.30 -32.58
C TRP A 431 71.11 -18.62 -33.22
N ALA A 432 71.59 -19.14 -34.36
CA ALA A 432 72.68 -18.52 -35.12
C ALA A 432 72.23 -17.27 -35.89
N GLN A 433 70.93 -17.11 -36.16
CA GLN A 433 70.35 -15.93 -36.79
C GLN A 433 69.90 -14.89 -35.77
N ILE A 434 69.12 -15.28 -34.75
CA ILE A 434 68.50 -14.30 -33.83
C ILE A 434 69.43 -13.85 -32.69
N GLY A 435 70.40 -14.70 -32.33
CA GLY A 435 71.28 -14.49 -31.19
C GLY A 435 70.76 -15.11 -29.90
N ILE A 436 71.67 -15.27 -28.94
CA ILE A 436 71.41 -15.77 -27.58
C ILE A 436 71.62 -14.60 -26.62
N ALA A 437 70.73 -14.43 -25.66
CA ALA A 437 70.82 -13.46 -24.57
C ALA A 437 70.87 -14.19 -23.22
N GLU A 438 71.52 -13.58 -22.22
CA GLU A 438 71.49 -14.07 -20.83
C GLU A 438 70.26 -13.53 -20.05
N ASP A 439 69.86 -14.19 -18.96
CA ASP A 439 68.63 -13.87 -18.21
C ASP A 439 68.65 -12.47 -17.54
N ASN A 440 69.86 -11.92 -17.37
CA ASN A 440 70.13 -10.56 -16.89
C ASN A 440 70.03 -9.48 -18.00
N GLU A 441 69.89 -9.87 -19.27
CA GLU A 441 69.72 -8.96 -20.42
C GLU A 441 68.24 -8.84 -20.84
N ARG A 442 67.30 -9.48 -20.11
CA ARG A 442 65.88 -9.57 -20.48
C ARG A 442 65.19 -8.20 -20.58
N ASP A 443 64.55 -7.96 -21.72
CA ASP A 443 63.69 -6.82 -21.99
C ASP A 443 62.24 -7.06 -21.52
N ASP A 444 61.50 -5.96 -21.31
CA ASP A 444 60.03 -5.94 -21.14
C ASP A 444 59.35 -6.08 -22.51
N LEU A 445 59.13 -7.33 -22.93
CA LEU A 445 58.61 -7.65 -24.26
C LEU A 445 57.16 -7.20 -24.46
N THR A 446 56.43 -6.91 -23.37
CA THR A 446 55.04 -6.41 -23.42
C THR A 446 54.91 -5.05 -24.14
N LYS A 447 56.01 -4.29 -24.27
CA LYS A 447 56.06 -3.06 -25.09
C LYS A 447 55.83 -3.31 -26.58
N VAL A 448 56.02 -4.54 -27.08
CA VAL A 448 55.70 -4.91 -28.47
C VAL A 448 54.21 -5.23 -28.58
N LYS A 449 53.47 -4.44 -29.37
CA LYS A 449 52.01 -4.57 -29.51
C LYS A 449 51.64 -5.98 -29.99
N GLY A 450 50.96 -6.73 -29.12
CA GLY A 450 50.51 -8.10 -29.38
C GLY A 450 51.14 -9.16 -28.48
N ILE A 451 52.17 -8.78 -27.70
CA ILE A 451 52.71 -9.55 -26.58
C ILE A 451 51.94 -9.12 -25.32
N ASP A 452 51.23 -10.07 -24.71
CA ASP A 452 50.70 -9.97 -23.35
C ASP A 452 51.65 -10.69 -22.36
N GLU A 453 51.44 -10.52 -21.04
CA GLU A 453 52.28 -11.12 -20.00
C GLU A 453 52.48 -12.64 -20.19
N PHE A 454 51.45 -13.36 -20.65
CA PHE A 454 51.56 -14.80 -20.87
C PHE A 454 52.32 -15.14 -22.17
N THR A 455 52.16 -14.34 -23.22
CA THR A 455 52.96 -14.41 -24.45
C THR A 455 54.42 -14.09 -24.18
N GLU A 456 54.71 -13.14 -23.28
CA GLU A 456 56.07 -12.88 -22.79
C GLU A 456 56.62 -14.06 -21.99
N LYS A 457 55.85 -14.65 -21.06
CA LYS A 457 56.26 -15.89 -20.37
C LYS A 457 56.58 -17.01 -21.39
N LYS A 458 55.80 -17.15 -22.46
CA LYS A 458 56.06 -18.12 -23.56
C LYS A 458 57.34 -17.81 -24.35
N LEU A 459 57.60 -16.54 -24.69
CA LEU A 459 58.84 -16.14 -25.38
C LEU A 459 60.06 -16.37 -24.50
N ASN A 460 59.97 -16.02 -23.22
CA ASN A 460 61.01 -16.32 -22.24
C ASN A 460 61.23 -17.83 -22.08
N ALA A 461 60.15 -18.63 -22.09
CA ALA A 461 60.24 -20.10 -22.13
C ALA A 461 60.82 -20.65 -23.44
N LEU A 462 60.77 -19.91 -24.55
CA LEU A 462 61.51 -20.20 -25.79
C LEU A 462 62.96 -19.71 -25.77
N GLY A 463 63.43 -18.99 -24.73
CA GLY A 463 64.77 -18.38 -24.71
C GLY A 463 64.89 -17.07 -25.52
N ILE A 464 63.75 -16.48 -25.92
CA ILE A 464 63.68 -15.19 -26.60
C ILE A 464 63.37 -14.14 -25.53
N LEU A 465 64.42 -13.42 -25.12
CA LEU A 465 64.43 -12.55 -23.95
C LEU A 465 64.49 -11.05 -24.30
N THR A 466 64.82 -10.70 -25.54
CA THR A 466 65.19 -9.32 -25.92
C THR A 466 64.49 -8.81 -27.17
N TYR A 467 64.30 -7.49 -27.28
CA TYR A 467 63.92 -6.84 -28.53
C TYR A 467 64.96 -7.12 -29.62
N MET A 468 66.25 -7.23 -29.26
CA MET A 468 67.33 -7.51 -30.20
C MET A 468 67.08 -8.83 -30.95
N GLN A 469 66.77 -9.91 -30.22
CA GLN A 469 66.40 -11.20 -30.82
C GLN A 469 65.16 -11.09 -31.72
N ILE A 470 64.10 -10.41 -31.24
CA ILE A 470 62.86 -10.21 -32.03
C ILE A 470 63.14 -9.40 -33.31
N SER A 471 64.01 -8.40 -33.26
CA SER A 471 64.37 -7.56 -34.42
C SER A 471 65.14 -8.33 -35.51
N ASN A 472 65.76 -9.46 -35.15
CA ASN A 472 66.53 -10.33 -36.05
C ASN A 472 65.69 -11.48 -36.67
N PHE A 473 64.38 -11.54 -36.43
CA PHE A 473 63.53 -12.53 -37.10
C PHE A 473 63.43 -12.22 -38.60
N ASP A 474 63.71 -13.22 -39.44
CA ASP A 474 63.30 -13.24 -40.84
C ASP A 474 61.88 -13.84 -40.97
N SER A 475 61.38 -13.94 -42.20
CA SER A 475 60.06 -14.55 -42.47
C SER A 475 59.96 -16.01 -41.97
N LYS A 476 61.01 -16.83 -42.18
CA LYS A 476 61.03 -18.23 -41.71
C LYS A 476 61.03 -18.31 -40.19
N THR A 477 61.84 -17.50 -39.51
CA THR A 477 61.89 -17.50 -38.04
C THR A 477 60.60 -16.93 -37.44
N THR A 478 59.97 -15.95 -38.11
CA THR A 478 58.66 -15.42 -37.73
C THR A 478 57.57 -16.50 -37.75
N GLU A 479 57.54 -17.35 -38.80
CA GLU A 479 56.64 -18.51 -38.90
C GLU A 479 56.91 -19.54 -37.79
N ILE A 480 58.17 -19.91 -37.57
CA ILE A 480 58.54 -20.90 -36.54
C ILE A 480 58.24 -20.39 -35.13
N VAL A 481 58.48 -19.12 -34.82
CA VAL A 481 58.16 -18.53 -33.50
C VAL A 481 56.64 -18.47 -33.31
N ASN A 482 55.88 -18.08 -34.33
CA ASN A 482 54.42 -18.05 -34.29
C ASN A 482 53.82 -19.43 -33.89
N ASP A 483 54.29 -20.48 -34.55
CA ASP A 483 53.79 -21.84 -34.32
C ASP A 483 54.35 -22.44 -33.02
N SER A 484 55.56 -22.03 -32.62
CA SER A 484 56.15 -22.41 -31.32
C SER A 484 55.40 -21.81 -30.14
N LEU A 485 54.83 -20.61 -30.28
CA LEU A 485 53.96 -19.96 -29.29
C LEU A 485 52.52 -20.53 -29.23
N GLU A 486 52.19 -21.53 -30.07
CA GLU A 486 50.81 -22.04 -30.25
C GLU A 486 49.81 -20.95 -30.70
N PHE A 487 50.22 -20.06 -31.60
CA PHE A 487 49.34 -19.06 -32.22
C PHE A 487 48.67 -19.57 -33.51
N VAL A 488 47.67 -18.83 -33.99
CA VAL A 488 47.15 -18.98 -35.35
C VAL A 488 48.23 -18.56 -36.36
N PRO A 489 48.34 -19.20 -37.54
CA PRO A 489 49.37 -18.87 -38.53
C PRO A 489 49.40 -17.38 -38.91
N GLY A 490 50.60 -16.80 -38.95
CA GLY A 490 50.85 -15.44 -39.43
C GLY A 490 50.65 -14.30 -38.41
N ARG A 491 50.19 -14.56 -37.18
CA ARG A 491 49.92 -13.51 -36.17
C ARG A 491 51.16 -12.66 -35.84
N VAL A 492 52.35 -13.25 -35.75
CA VAL A 492 53.61 -12.51 -35.49
C VAL A 492 54.00 -11.59 -36.66
N GLU A 493 53.71 -12.01 -37.90
CA GLU A 493 54.00 -11.24 -39.13
C GLU A 493 52.97 -10.12 -39.34
N GLU A 494 51.68 -10.40 -39.18
CA GLU A 494 50.59 -9.41 -39.24
C GLU A 494 50.82 -8.28 -38.24
N LEU A 495 51.26 -8.61 -37.02
CA LEU A 495 51.58 -7.65 -35.97
C LEU A 495 52.99 -7.03 -36.11
N SER A 496 53.77 -7.44 -37.12
CA SER A 496 55.07 -6.84 -37.47
C SER A 496 56.02 -6.68 -36.28
N TRP A 497 56.11 -7.71 -35.42
CA TRP A 497 56.94 -7.68 -34.20
C TRP A 497 58.41 -7.30 -34.46
N PRO A 498 59.09 -7.79 -35.52
CA PRO A 498 60.50 -7.44 -35.77
C PRO A 498 60.69 -5.94 -36.08
N GLN A 499 59.74 -5.34 -36.79
CA GLN A 499 59.74 -3.91 -37.11
C GLN A 499 59.40 -3.05 -35.88
N GLN A 500 58.52 -3.53 -35.00
CA GLN A 500 58.24 -2.90 -33.71
C GLN A 500 59.48 -2.93 -32.80
N ALA A 501 60.09 -4.10 -32.61
CA ALA A 501 61.31 -4.27 -31.81
C ALA A 501 62.47 -3.41 -32.34
N THR A 502 62.69 -3.39 -33.67
CA THR A 502 63.63 -2.47 -34.34
C THR A 502 63.36 -1.00 -34.01
N THR A 503 62.09 -0.61 -33.85
CA THR A 503 61.69 0.76 -33.52
C THR A 503 61.92 1.09 -32.05
N ILE A 504 61.64 0.14 -31.14
CA ILE A 504 61.91 0.30 -29.69
C ILE A 504 63.42 0.50 -29.44
N ILE A 505 64.26 -0.38 -30.00
CA ILE A 505 65.74 -0.27 -29.89
C ILE A 505 66.24 1.10 -30.39
N ARG A 506 65.66 1.62 -31.48
CA ARG A 506 66.01 2.94 -32.02
C ARG A 506 65.56 4.09 -31.13
N LEU A 507 64.41 3.97 -30.46
CA LEU A 507 63.89 5.01 -29.57
C LEU A 507 64.65 5.03 -28.23
N GLU A 508 64.91 3.87 -27.63
CA GLU A 508 65.70 3.77 -26.39
C GLU A 508 67.17 4.20 -26.63
N GLY A 509 67.71 3.98 -27.83
CA GLY A 509 69.00 4.51 -28.26
C GLY A 509 69.07 6.03 -28.47
N VAL A 510 67.94 6.74 -28.57
CA VAL A 510 67.91 8.21 -28.81
C VAL A 510 68.06 9.02 -27.53
N ASP A 511 67.70 8.49 -26.36
CA ASP A 511 67.76 9.23 -25.08
C ASP A 511 69.21 9.49 -24.60
N SER A 512 70.20 8.90 -25.28
CA SER A 512 71.64 9.12 -25.07
C SER A 512 72.32 10.02 -26.13
N GLY A 513 71.57 10.55 -27.13
CA GLY A 513 72.14 11.24 -28.29
C GLY A 513 71.45 12.56 -28.64
N SER A 514 72.17 13.67 -28.55
CA SER A 514 71.62 15.01 -28.82
C SER A 514 71.43 15.31 -30.32
N GLU A 515 70.19 15.60 -30.74
CA GLU A 515 69.77 16.88 -31.33
C GLU A 515 68.28 16.87 -31.79
N ARG A 516 67.55 17.95 -31.53
CA ARG A 516 66.26 18.27 -32.19
C ARG A 516 66.57 19.07 -33.46
N PRO A 517 65.86 18.89 -34.60
CA PRO A 517 64.60 19.62 -34.77
C PRO A 517 63.53 18.99 -35.69
N VAL A 518 62.42 19.72 -35.83
CA VAL A 518 61.31 19.58 -36.81
C VAL A 518 60.34 18.42 -36.58
N LEU A 519 59.26 18.74 -35.85
CA LEU A 519 57.96 18.11 -36.07
C LEU A 519 57.36 18.70 -37.35
N ILE A 520 56.94 17.86 -38.30
CA ILE A 520 55.93 18.22 -39.30
C ILE A 520 54.60 17.66 -38.80
N SER A 521 53.61 18.52 -38.67
CA SER A 521 52.24 18.14 -38.35
C SER A 521 51.53 17.64 -39.61
N GLU A 522 51.05 16.40 -39.59
CA GLU A 522 49.90 15.99 -40.39
C GLU A 522 48.77 15.60 -39.44
N GLU A 523 47.71 16.41 -39.44
CA GLU A 523 46.49 16.15 -38.69
C GLU A 523 45.67 15.09 -39.44
N SER A 524 45.18 14.09 -38.71
CA SER A 524 44.12 13.19 -39.20
C SER A 524 42.84 13.45 -38.40
N GLU A 525 42.01 14.35 -38.93
CA GLU A 525 40.67 14.57 -38.40
C GLU A 525 39.83 13.28 -38.51
N MET A 526 39.36 12.79 -37.37
CA MET A 526 38.22 11.88 -37.30
C MET A 526 37.28 12.42 -36.23
N GLU A 527 36.04 12.73 -36.62
CA GLU A 527 35.02 13.32 -35.76
C GLU A 527 34.55 12.33 -34.68
N GLY A 528 35.31 12.24 -33.59
CA GLY A 528 34.90 11.54 -32.37
C GLY A 528 34.11 12.47 -31.44
N SER A 529 33.03 11.95 -30.85
CA SER A 529 32.30 12.63 -29.78
C SER A 529 33.25 13.05 -28.65
N LYS A 530 33.10 14.28 -28.13
CA LYS A 530 33.85 14.75 -26.95
C LYS A 530 33.65 13.77 -25.79
N VAL A 531 34.65 12.95 -25.49
CA VAL A 531 34.71 12.20 -24.23
C VAL A 531 34.96 13.19 -23.11
N THR A 532 33.91 13.50 -22.35
CA THR A 532 33.92 14.44 -21.24
C THR A 532 34.71 13.87 -20.07
N LYS A 533 36.01 14.19 -20.00
CA LYS A 533 36.88 13.79 -18.87
C LYS A 533 36.67 14.73 -17.68
N ILE A 534 36.55 14.15 -16.49
CA ILE A 534 36.42 14.89 -15.21
C ILE A 534 37.62 15.82 -15.03
N ASN A 535 37.37 17.13 -14.80
CA ASN A 535 38.42 18.14 -14.69
C ASN A 535 39.05 18.18 -13.29
N TRP A 536 39.91 17.20 -13.00
CA TRP A 536 40.62 17.08 -11.71
C TRP A 536 41.43 18.32 -11.33
N ALA A 537 41.94 19.09 -12.30
CA ALA A 537 42.67 20.34 -12.06
C ALA A 537 41.78 21.46 -11.48
N GLN A 538 40.46 21.34 -11.61
CA GLN A 538 39.48 22.34 -11.14
C GLN A 538 38.80 21.91 -9.83
N ILE A 539 38.33 20.65 -9.74
CA ILE A 539 37.69 20.15 -8.51
C ILE A 539 38.71 19.79 -7.42
N GLY A 540 39.93 19.44 -7.82
CA GLY A 540 41.01 19.03 -6.92
C GLY A 540 40.84 17.61 -6.36
N GLU A 541 41.88 17.16 -5.66
CA GLU A 541 41.91 15.89 -4.96
C GLU A 541 41.53 16.06 -3.49
N ALA A 542 40.89 15.05 -2.90
CA ALA A 542 40.59 15.04 -1.46
C ALA A 542 41.85 14.88 -0.59
N GLY A 543 42.89 14.20 -1.10
CA GLY A 543 44.06 13.79 -0.31
C GLY A 543 43.65 12.98 0.93
N ASP A 544 44.33 13.24 2.06
CA ASP A 544 44.04 12.63 3.36
C ASP A 544 42.82 13.23 4.10
N ARG A 545 42.03 14.10 3.46
CA ARG A 545 40.83 14.67 4.10
C ARG A 545 39.82 13.56 4.40
N LYS A 546 39.30 13.57 5.63
CA LYS A 546 38.13 12.78 6.02
C LYS A 546 36.98 13.07 5.05
N SER A 547 36.37 12.01 4.50
CA SER A 547 35.27 12.16 3.56
C SER A 547 34.03 12.74 4.22
N ASP A 548 33.34 13.61 3.49
CA ASP A 548 32.05 14.16 3.87
C ASP A 548 30.94 13.10 3.71
N ASN A 549 29.79 13.34 4.36
CA ASN A 549 28.58 12.57 4.07
C ASN A 549 27.85 13.19 2.87
N LEU A 550 28.12 12.66 1.68
CA LEU A 550 27.62 13.19 0.42
C LEU A 550 26.10 12.98 0.27
N THR A 551 25.47 12.09 1.04
CA THR A 551 24.00 11.92 1.02
C THR A 551 23.23 13.10 1.60
N LYS A 552 23.92 14.15 2.09
CA LYS A 552 23.30 15.45 2.38
C LYS A 552 22.89 16.22 1.10
N ILE A 553 23.47 15.88 -0.06
CA ILE A 553 23.11 16.48 -1.35
C ILE A 553 21.87 15.76 -1.89
N LYS A 554 20.80 16.51 -2.16
CA LYS A 554 19.54 15.96 -2.70
C LYS A 554 19.80 15.25 -4.04
N GLY A 555 19.50 13.96 -4.07
CA GLY A 555 19.70 13.09 -5.24
C GLY A 555 20.97 12.23 -5.22
N VAL A 556 21.81 12.36 -4.18
CA VAL A 556 22.90 11.42 -3.85
C VAL A 556 22.39 10.43 -2.80
N ASP A 557 22.23 9.17 -3.20
CA ASP A 557 21.98 8.05 -2.27
C ASP A 557 23.30 7.35 -1.85
N VAL A 558 23.22 6.36 -0.97
CA VAL A 558 24.38 5.59 -0.47
C VAL A 558 25.13 4.82 -1.58
N LYS A 559 24.48 4.45 -2.68
CA LYS A 559 25.12 3.80 -3.84
C LYS A 559 25.83 4.83 -4.72
N ILE A 560 25.21 5.99 -4.94
CA ILE A 560 25.80 7.13 -5.67
C ILE A 560 27.01 7.68 -4.90
N GLU A 561 26.91 7.84 -3.57
CA GLU A 561 28.05 8.20 -2.72
C GLU A 561 29.19 7.19 -2.84
N LYS A 562 28.91 5.87 -2.77
CA LYS A 562 29.93 4.84 -2.96
C LYS A 562 30.62 4.97 -4.33
N LYS A 563 29.87 5.19 -5.41
CA LYS A 563 30.46 5.44 -6.74
C LYS A 563 31.32 6.70 -6.77
N LEU A 564 30.86 7.83 -6.23
CA LEU A 564 31.63 9.07 -6.13
C LEU A 564 32.96 8.86 -5.37
N ARG A 565 32.92 8.15 -4.24
CA ARG A 565 34.12 7.86 -3.42
C ARG A 565 35.14 6.96 -4.13
N VAL A 566 34.67 6.07 -5.02
CA VAL A 566 35.51 5.24 -5.92
C VAL A 566 36.12 6.09 -7.03
N LEU A 567 35.35 7.01 -7.63
CA LEU A 567 35.87 7.97 -8.62
C LEU A 567 36.91 8.94 -8.03
N GLY A 568 36.94 9.14 -6.70
CA GLY A 568 37.84 10.06 -6.01
C GLY A 568 37.18 11.35 -5.51
N ILE A 569 35.86 11.48 -5.69
CA ILE A 569 35.05 12.60 -5.21
C ILE A 569 34.51 12.24 -3.82
N ARG A 570 35.02 12.92 -2.79
CA ARG A 570 34.84 12.56 -1.38
C ARG A 570 34.45 13.72 -0.47
N THR A 571 34.46 14.96 -0.96
CA THR A 571 34.12 16.15 -0.18
C THR A 571 33.14 17.08 -0.90
N PHE A 572 32.42 17.90 -0.12
CA PHE A 572 31.61 18.99 -0.66
C PHE A 572 32.46 20.00 -1.44
N ASP A 573 33.68 20.26 -0.97
CA ASP A 573 34.68 21.15 -1.58
C ASP A 573 35.17 20.71 -2.98
N GLN A 574 35.00 19.44 -3.36
CA GLN A 574 35.20 18.98 -4.75
C GLN A 574 33.95 19.20 -5.60
N ILE A 575 32.76 18.91 -5.05
CA ILE A 575 31.49 19.01 -5.79
C ILE A 575 31.11 20.48 -6.04
N SER A 576 31.36 21.38 -5.09
CA SER A 576 31.07 22.82 -5.21
C SER A 576 31.87 23.55 -6.31
N LYS A 577 32.95 22.92 -6.81
CA LYS A 577 33.81 23.43 -7.87
C LYS A 577 33.53 22.82 -9.24
N MET A 578 32.52 21.95 -9.36
CA MET A 578 32.14 21.39 -10.67
C MET A 578 31.54 22.49 -11.55
N ASP A 579 32.11 22.66 -12.74
CA ASP A 579 31.48 23.39 -13.84
C ASP A 579 30.63 22.43 -14.67
N LYS A 580 29.87 22.96 -15.63
CA LYS A 580 28.92 22.17 -16.43
C LYS A 580 29.56 21.00 -17.18
N ASP A 581 30.76 21.17 -17.72
CA ASP A 581 31.46 20.10 -18.47
C ASP A 581 31.96 19.01 -17.49
N THR A 582 32.37 19.38 -16.26
CA THR A 582 32.70 18.41 -15.20
C THR A 582 31.47 17.73 -14.60
N GLU A 583 30.35 18.45 -14.43
CA GLU A 583 29.09 17.86 -13.95
C GLU A 583 28.60 16.78 -14.90
N GLU A 584 28.65 17.00 -16.22
CA GLU A 584 28.28 15.97 -17.20
C GLU A 584 29.29 14.81 -17.27
N ALA A 585 30.60 15.09 -17.15
CA ALA A 585 31.63 14.05 -17.04
C ALA A 585 31.41 13.11 -15.82
N VAL A 586 31.01 13.68 -14.68
CA VAL A 586 30.65 12.91 -13.48
C VAL A 586 29.32 12.18 -13.68
N ASN A 587 28.35 12.80 -14.34
CA ASN A 587 27.05 12.21 -14.66
C ASN A 587 27.19 10.97 -15.55
N GLU A 588 28.04 11.05 -16.59
CA GLU A 588 28.46 9.94 -17.46
C GLU A 588 29.18 8.84 -16.65
N ALA A 589 30.22 9.18 -15.88
CA ALA A 589 31.00 8.23 -15.09
C ALA A 589 30.20 7.52 -13.98
N LEU A 590 29.11 8.13 -13.49
CA LEU A 590 28.17 7.51 -12.55
C LEU A 590 27.13 6.62 -13.24
N GLY A 591 26.95 6.70 -14.56
CA GLY A 591 25.89 6.03 -15.30
C GLY A 591 24.50 6.62 -15.01
N LEU A 592 24.38 7.95 -15.01
CA LEU A 592 23.14 8.68 -14.73
C LEU A 592 22.54 9.30 -16.01
N MET A 593 21.23 9.55 -15.99
CA MET A 593 20.50 10.27 -17.05
C MET A 593 21.17 11.63 -17.38
N PRO A 594 21.40 11.99 -18.65
CA PRO A 594 22.09 13.22 -19.05
C PRO A 594 21.63 14.50 -18.34
N GLY A 595 22.59 15.25 -17.82
CA GLY A 595 22.43 16.48 -17.05
C GLY A 595 21.79 16.30 -15.66
N ARG A 596 21.70 15.10 -15.08
CA ARG A 596 21.06 14.91 -13.74
C ARG A 596 21.82 15.65 -12.64
N VAL A 597 23.16 15.59 -12.62
CA VAL A 597 24.01 16.33 -11.67
C VAL A 597 23.68 17.84 -11.69
N SER A 598 23.71 18.46 -12.87
CA SER A 598 23.37 19.88 -13.07
C SER A 598 21.92 20.22 -12.74
N LYS A 599 20.95 19.40 -13.17
CA LYS A 599 19.50 19.61 -12.89
C LYS A 599 19.19 19.53 -11.40
N MET A 600 19.95 18.72 -10.66
CA MET A 600 19.86 18.61 -9.20
C MET A 600 20.75 19.63 -8.47
N LEU A 601 21.42 20.54 -9.19
CA LEU A 601 22.20 21.66 -8.63
C LEU A 601 23.26 21.20 -7.61
N TRP A 602 23.92 20.06 -7.85
CA TRP A 602 24.83 19.44 -6.88
C TRP A 602 25.95 20.38 -6.44
N ALA A 603 26.56 21.14 -7.37
CA ALA A 603 27.59 22.13 -7.02
C ALA A 603 27.06 23.22 -6.06
N GLN A 604 25.84 23.72 -6.27
CA GLN A 604 25.24 24.76 -5.40
C GLN A 604 24.86 24.21 -4.03
N GLN A 605 24.32 22.99 -3.97
CA GLN A 605 24.03 22.31 -2.69
C GLN A 605 25.33 22.04 -1.91
N ALA A 606 26.36 21.51 -2.58
CA ALA A 606 27.66 21.26 -1.98
C ALA A 606 28.31 22.55 -1.46
N LEU A 607 28.20 23.66 -2.17
CA LEU A 607 28.71 24.96 -1.71
C LEU A 607 28.06 25.39 -0.39
N SER A 608 26.73 25.28 -0.28
CA SER A 608 26.02 25.57 0.98
C SER A 608 26.39 24.62 2.14
N LEU A 609 26.87 23.42 1.82
CA LEU A 609 27.29 22.40 2.79
C LEU A 609 28.78 22.46 3.12
N SER A 610 29.62 23.15 2.33
CA SER A 610 31.03 23.42 2.66
C SER A 610 31.20 24.66 3.55
N ASP A 611 30.21 25.55 3.56
CA ASP A 611 30.18 26.77 4.39
C ASP A 611 29.48 26.55 5.76
N SER A 612 29.17 25.29 6.12
CA SER A 612 28.40 24.88 7.31
C SER A 612 29.16 23.95 8.27
#